data_AF-A0A919JYR5-F1
#
_entry.id   AF-A0A919JYR5-F1
#
_cell.length_a   1.000
_cell.length_b   1.000
_cell.length_c   1.000
_cell.angle_alpha   90.00
_cell.angle_beta   90.00
_cell.angle_gamma   90.00
#
_symmetry.space_group_name_H-M   'P 1'
#
loop_
_entity.id
_entity.type
_entity.pdbx_description
1 polymer ?
#
loop_
_entity_poly.entity_id
_entity_poly.type
_entity_poly.pdbx_seq_one_letter_code
_entity_poly.pdbx_strand_id
1 'polypeptide(L)' 'MENTEGDDAALREEAEKRRYTADLIERGEAVPEGTELPPGATHQTTTDEQGRTVVIRKRFSAG' A
#
# COMPACT_ATOMS: atom_id res chain seq x y z
N MET A 1 -7.78 17.09 -29.13
CA MET A 1 -8.33 15.88 -28.50
C MET A 1 -7.14 15.21 -27.84
N GLU A 2 -6.72 15.75 -26.70
CA GLU A 2 -5.43 15.40 -26.10
C GLU A 2 -5.57 15.56 -24.59
N ASN A 3 -5.58 14.42 -23.91
CA ASN A 3 -5.23 14.23 -22.50
C ASN A 3 -5.23 12.71 -22.23
N THR A 4 -4.48 11.94 -23.01
CA THR A 4 -4.40 10.47 -22.84
C THR A 4 -3.17 10.04 -22.04
N GLU A 5 -2.15 10.91 -21.89
CA GLU A 5 -0.93 10.55 -21.16
C GLU A 5 -1.10 10.60 -19.63
N GLY A 6 -2.03 11.41 -19.12
CA GLY A 6 -2.31 11.52 -17.69
C GLY A 6 -2.99 10.28 -17.10
N ASP A 7 -3.93 9.68 -17.84
CA ASP A 7 -4.63 8.46 -17.42
C ASP A 7 -3.71 7.24 -17.42
N ASP A 8 -2.81 7.11 -18.41
CA ASP A 8 -1.87 5.99 -18.50
C ASP A 8 -0.86 5.99 -17.34
N ALA A 9 -0.35 7.15 -16.95
CA ALA A 9 0.58 7.28 -15.83
C ALA A 9 -0.09 6.94 -14.49
N ALA A 10 -1.30 7.44 -14.27
CA ALA A 10 -2.07 7.15 -13.06
C ALA A 10 -2.42 5.66 -12.93
N LEU A 11 -2.78 5.00 -14.04
CA LEU A 11 -3.06 3.57 -14.08
C LEU A 11 -1.82 2.72 -13.76
N ARG A 12 -0.64 3.10 -14.27
CA ARG A 12 0.62 2.42 -13.96
C ARG A 12 0.99 2.56 -12.49
N GLU A 13 0.92 3.78 -11.96
CA GLU A 13 1.20 4.05 -10.55
C GLU A 13 0.27 3.25 -9.63
N GLU A 14 -1.02 3.14 -9.97
CA GLU A 14 -1.96 2.33 -9.20
C GLU A 14 -1.63 0.83 -9.27
N ALA A 15 -1.26 0.32 -10.44
CA ALA A 15 -0.84 -1.08 -10.60
C ALA A 15 0.44 -1.38 -9.80
N GLU A 16 1.40 -0.46 -9.76
CA GLU A 16 2.62 -0.58 -8.96
C GLU A 16 2.31 -0.58 -7.46
N LYS A 17 1.43 0.32 -7.00
CA LYS A 17 0.98 0.36 -5.59
C LYS A 17 0.28 -0.92 -5.17
N ARG A 18 -0.57 -1.49 -6.04
CA ARG A 18 -1.24 -2.78 -5.77
C ARG A 18 -0.24 -3.93 -5.66
N ARG A 19 0.75 -4.00 -6.57
CA ARG A 19 1.84 -5.00 -6.49
C ARG A 19 2.66 -4.84 -5.23
N TYR A 20 3.09 -3.62 -4.91
CA TYR A 20 3.82 -3.33 -3.67
C TYR A 20 3.06 -3.78 -2.42
N THR A 21 1.75 -3.52 -2.38
CA THR A 21 0.89 -3.94 -1.27
C THR A 21 0.81 -5.47 -1.17
N ALA A 22 0.61 -6.14 -2.30
CA ALA A 22 0.56 -7.61 -2.36
C ALA A 22 1.87 -8.24 -1.89
N ASP A 23 3.02 -7.72 -2.35
CA ASP A 23 4.34 -8.21 -1.94
C ASP A 23 4.55 -8.08 -0.42
N LEU A 24 4.13 -6.98 0.19
CA LEU A 24 4.23 -6.81 1.64
C LEU A 24 3.35 -7.79 2.42
N ILE A 25 2.15 -8.06 1.92
CA ILE A 25 1.24 -9.05 2.53
C ILE A 25 1.83 -10.46 2.40
N GLU A 26 2.33 -10.82 1.22
CA GLU A 26 2.94 -12.13 0.95
C GLU A 26 4.16 -12.39 1.84
N ARG A 27 4.97 -11.36 2.09
CA ARG A 27 6.13 -11.42 2.99
C ARG A 27 5.77 -11.37 4.48
N GLY A 28 4.50 -11.15 4.82
CA GLY A 28 4.06 -10.93 6.20
C GLY A 28 4.55 -9.61 6.80
N GLU A 29 4.95 -8.66 5.96
CA GLU A 29 5.45 -7.34 6.35
C GLU A 29 4.32 -6.30 6.53
N ALA A 30 3.11 -6.60 6.05
CA ALA A 30 1.92 -5.79 6.22
C ALA A 30 0.78 -6.57 6.90
N VAL A 31 0.06 -5.90 7.81
CA VAL A 31 -1.12 -6.47 8.50
C VAL A 31 -2.33 -5.54 8.39
N PRO A 32 -3.57 -6.06 8.51
CA PRO A 32 -4.76 -5.21 8.54
C PRO A 32 -4.74 -4.19 9.67
N GLU A 33 -5.36 -3.03 9.46
CA GLU A 33 -5.62 -2.05 10.52
C GLU A 33 -6.34 -2.73 11.70
N GLY A 34 -5.99 -2.31 12.91
CA GLY A 34 -6.50 -2.90 14.15
C GLY A 34 -5.80 -4.19 14.56
N THR A 35 -4.93 -4.75 13.72
CA THR A 35 -4.06 -5.87 14.11
C THR A 35 -2.80 -5.32 14.77
N GLU A 36 -2.42 -5.90 15.92
CA GLU A 36 -1.12 -5.63 16.54
C GLU A 36 0.00 -5.98 15.55
N LEU A 37 0.98 -5.09 15.37
CA LEU A 37 2.07 -5.30 14.41
C LEU A 37 2.96 -6.48 14.89
N PRO A 38 2.92 -7.67 14.25
CA PRO A 38 3.75 -8.78 14.67
C PRO A 38 5.24 -8.47 14.46
N PRO A 39 6.15 -9.22 15.12
CA PRO A 39 7.58 -9.11 14.87
C PRO A 39 7.89 -9.36 13.39
N GLY A 40 8.36 -8.33 12.68
CA GLY A 40 8.67 -8.38 11.26
C GLY A 40 7.69 -7.61 10.38
N ALA A 41 6.47 -7.37 10.84
CA ALA A 41 5.58 -6.43 10.18
C ALA A 41 6.07 -5.00 10.38
N THR A 42 6.08 -4.25 9.28
CA THR A 42 6.50 -2.85 9.23
C THR A 42 5.38 -1.93 8.78
N HIS A 43 4.37 -2.49 8.11
CA HIS A 43 3.26 -1.78 7.51
C HIS A 43 1.89 -2.24 8.04
N GLN A 44 0.90 -1.36 7.91
CA GLN A 44 -0.51 -1.67 8.08
C GLN A 44 -1.27 -1.35 6.79
N THR A 45 -2.21 -2.21 6.43
CA THR A 45 -3.15 -1.97 5.32
C THR A 45 -4.47 -1.46 5.88
N THR A 46 -4.94 -0.33 5.37
CA THR A 46 -6.27 0.21 5.66
C THR A 46 -6.99 0.53 4.35
N THR A 47 -8.24 0.93 4.45
CA THR A 47 -9.06 1.31 3.29
C THR A 47 -9.34 2.80 3.37
N ASP A 48 -9.07 3.53 2.28
CA ASP A 48 -9.39 4.96 2.20
C ASP A 48 -10.91 5.21 2.03
N GLU A 49 -11.32 6.47 2.07
CA GLU A 49 -12.72 6.90 1.90
C GLU A 49 -13.32 6.52 0.54
N GLN A 50 -12.49 6.14 -0.43
CA GLN A 50 -12.88 5.71 -1.78
C GLN A 50 -12.89 4.18 -1.92
N GLY A 51 -12.64 3.44 -0.85
CA GLY A 51 -12.63 1.97 -0.86
C GLY A 51 -11.32 1.35 -1.34
N ARG A 52 -10.25 2.12 -1.49
CA ARG A 52 -8.95 1.64 -1.98
C ARG A 52 -8.06 1.21 -0.82
N THR A 53 -7.36 0.09 -0.99
CA THR A 53 -6.36 -0.35 -0.02
C THR A 53 -5.16 0.58 -0.06
N VAL A 54 -4.83 1.14 1.10
CA VAL A 54 -3.66 1.99 1.31
C VAL A 54 -2.75 1.37 2.36
N VAL A 55 -1.44 1.52 2.16
CA VAL A 55 -0.41 0.99 3.05
C VAL A 55 0.20 2.12 3.86
N ILE A 56 0.14 2.01 5.18
CA ILE A 56 0.71 2.96 6.12
C ILE A 56 1.88 2.29 6.84
N ARG A 57 3.09 2.84 6.71
CA ARG A 57 4.25 2.34 7.47
C ARG A 57 4.10 2.74 8.94
N LYS A 58 4.11 1.76 9.85
CA LYS A 58 3.92 1.98 11.30
C LYS A 58 5.21 1.85 12.10
N ARG A 59 6.14 0.98 11.71
CA ARG A 59 7.49 0.96 12.29
C ARG A 59 8.39 1.94 11.55
N PHE A 60 8.61 3.09 12.16
CA PHE A 60 9.88 3.80 11.97
C PHE A 60 10.94 2.92 12.64
N SER A 61 11.88 2.38 11.86
CA SER A 61 13.18 2.07 12.45
C SER A 61 13.63 3.36 13.12
N ALA A 62 13.77 3.35 14.45
CA ALA A 62 14.31 4.46 15.19
C ALA A 62 15.61 4.91 14.50
N GLY A 63 15.62 6.15 14.01
CA GLY A 63 16.85 6.86 13.70
C GLY A 63 17.49 7.33 14.99
#